data_AF-A0A1R1SDP0-F1
#
_entry.id   AF-A0A1R1SDP0-F1
#
_cell.length_a   1.000
_cell.length_b   1.000
_cell.length_c   1.000
_cell.angle_alpha   90.00
_cell.angle_beta   90.00
_cell.angle_gamma   90.00
#
_symmetry.space_group_name_H-M   'P 1'
#
loop_
_entity.id
_entity.type
_entity.pdbx_description
1 polymer ?
#
loop_
_entity_poly.entity_id
_entity_poly.type
_entity_poly.pdbx_seq_one_letter_code
_entity_poly.pdbx_strand_id
1 'polypeptide(L)' 'MSRTREVPDEAEAARRARFGALPERIRLEDTVEERAATAPDPARDHYDPDEWLVRHCL' A
#
# COMPACT_ATOMS: atom_id res chain seq x y z
N MET A 1 30.63 -0.76 -21.16
CA MET A 1 29.64 0.31 -21.47
C MET A 1 29.71 1.34 -20.35
N SER A 2 30.66 2.27 -20.43
CA SER A 2 30.85 3.30 -19.41
C SER A 2 29.81 4.41 -19.62
N ARG A 3 29.00 4.69 -18.60
CA ARG A 3 27.94 5.70 -18.64
C ARG A 3 28.59 7.08 -18.44
N THR A 4 28.70 7.85 -19.52
CA THR A 4 29.19 9.24 -19.46
C THR A 4 28.28 10.06 -18.56
N ARG A 5 28.85 10.79 -17.60
CA ARG A 5 28.09 11.69 -16.72
C ARG A 5 27.86 12.99 -17.50
N GLU A 6 26.64 13.19 -17.99
CA GLU A 6 26.25 14.47 -18.58
C GLU A 6 26.28 15.57 -17.50
N VAL A 7 26.93 16.68 -17.84
CA VAL A 7 26.91 17.90 -17.02
C VAL A 7 25.54 18.56 -17.20
N PRO A 8 24.89 19.04 -16.11
CA PRO A 8 23.57 19.64 -16.21
C PRO A 8 23.56 20.82 -17.19
N ASP A 9 22.57 20.85 -18.09
CA ASP A 9 22.34 22.02 -18.93
C ASP A 9 21.80 23.21 -18.10
N GLU A 10 21.83 24.41 -18.66
CA GLU A 10 21.38 25.64 -17.99
C GLU A 10 19.89 25.60 -17.61
N ALA A 11 19.06 24.91 -18.39
CA ALA A 11 17.64 24.71 -18.09
C ALA A 11 17.45 23.74 -16.91
N GLU A 12 18.28 22.72 -16.77
CA GLU A 12 18.32 21.80 -15.64
C GLU A 12 18.75 22.52 -14.35
N ALA A 13 19.75 23.40 -14.43
CA ALA A 13 20.14 24.26 -13.31
C ALA A 13 18.99 25.19 -12.87
N ALA A 14 18.32 25.85 -13.82
CA ALA A 14 17.16 26.68 -13.54
C ALA A 14 15.99 25.88 -12.93
N ARG A 15 15.75 24.65 -13.40
CA ARG A 15 14.75 23.74 -12.82
C ARG A 15 15.11 23.35 -11.38
N ARG A 16 16.36 22.96 -11.10
CA ARG A 16 16.81 22.63 -9.74
C ARG A 16 16.74 23.83 -8.78
N ALA A 17 17.04 25.04 -9.24
CA ALA A 17 16.89 26.23 -8.41
C ALA A 17 15.43 26.51 -8.04
N ARG A 18 14.48 26.19 -8.93
CA ARG A 18 13.05 26.37 -8.70
C ARG A 18 12.41 25.27 -7.87
N PHE A 19 12.80 24.01 -8.11
CA PHE A 19 12.11 22.82 -7.57
C PHE A 19 12.96 22.01 -6.57
N GLY A 20 14.24 22.34 -6.40
CA GLY A 20 15.16 21.60 -5.55
C GLY A 20 15.63 20.29 -6.18
N ALA A 21 16.12 19.39 -5.32
CA ALA A 21 16.51 18.04 -5.69
C ALA A 21 15.35 17.06 -5.47
N LEU A 22 15.37 15.95 -6.21
CA LEU A 22 14.43 14.85 -5.97
C LEU A 22 14.69 14.27 -4.57
N PRO A 23 13.65 14.00 -3.77
CA PRO A 23 13.78 13.23 -2.53
C PRO A 23 14.40 11.85 -2.78
N GLU A 24 14.86 11.22 -1.70
CA GLU A 24 15.33 9.84 -1.78
C GLU A 24 14.23 8.91 -2.28
N ARG A 25 14.65 7.85 -2.99
CA ARG A 25 13.71 6.86 -3.52
C ARG A 25 13.09 6.09 -2.35
N ILE A 26 11.77 6.15 -2.25
CA ILE A 26 10.98 5.38 -1.29
C ILE A 26 10.99 3.90 -1.71
N ARG A 27 11.09 2.99 -0.73
CA ARG A 27 11.01 1.56 -1.03
C ARG A 27 9.58 1.17 -1.36
N LEU A 28 9.39 0.14 -2.19
CA LEU A 28 8.04 -0.21 -2.64
C LEU A 28 7.18 -0.68 -1.46
N GLU A 29 7.76 -1.40 -0.51
CA GLU A 29 7.10 -1.84 0.72
C GLU A 29 6.53 -0.69 1.56
N ASP A 30 7.15 0.48 1.54
CA ASP A 30 6.70 1.65 2.30
C ASP A 30 5.56 2.41 1.58
N THR A 31 5.20 2.00 0.36
CA THR A 31 4.14 2.62 -0.46
C THR A 31 2.81 1.88 -0.39
N VAL A 32 2.74 0.75 0.31
CA VAL A 32 1.56 -0.12 0.38
C VAL A 32 1.15 -0.39 1.83
N GLU A 33 -0.14 -0.54 2.08
CA GLU A 33 -0.70 -0.94 3.38
C GLU A 33 -1.67 -2.11 3.19
N GLU A 34 -1.57 -3.13 4.04
CA GLU A 34 -2.51 -4.26 4.04
C GLU A 34 -3.74 -3.94 4.90
N ARG A 35 -4.93 -4.03 4.28
CA ARG A 35 -6.21 -3.86 4.97
C ARG A 35 -7.17 -4.99 4.60
N ALA A 36 -7.97 -5.42 5.57
CA ALA A 36 -9.02 -6.41 5.33
C ALA A 36 -10.03 -5.86 4.30
N ALA A 37 -10.38 -6.67 3.31
CA ALA A 37 -11.33 -6.29 2.28
C ALA A 37 -12.75 -6.05 2.82
N THR A 38 -13.10 -6.73 3.91
CA THR A 38 -14.38 -6.60 4.61
C THR A 38 -14.15 -6.53 6.11
N ALA A 39 -15.11 -5.95 6.84
CA ALA A 39 -15.13 -6.07 8.28
C ALA A 39 -15.21 -7.56 8.69
N PRO A 40 -14.56 -7.97 9.79
CA PRO A 40 -14.74 -9.31 10.34
C PRO A 40 -16.21 -9.55 10.67
N ASP A 41 -16.75 -10.69 10.25
CA ASP A 41 -18.11 -11.09 10.62
C ASP A 41 -18.13 -11.52 12.10
N PRO A 42 -18.87 -10.81 12.97
CA PRO A 42 -18.92 -11.11 14.40
C PRO A 42 -19.54 -12.48 14.71
N ALA A 43 -20.38 -13.03 13.82
CA ALA A 43 -21.01 -14.34 14.03
C ALA A 43 -20.08 -15.51 13.62
N ARG A 44 -19.03 -15.24 12.84
CA ARG A 44 -18.16 -16.29 12.27
C ARG A 44 -17.47 -17.14 13.32
N ASP A 45 -17.12 -16.54 14.45
CA ASP A 45 -16.42 -17.20 15.54
C ASP A 45 -17.38 -17.59 16.70
N HIS A 46 -18.69 -17.40 16.53
CA HIS A 46 -19.72 -17.76 17.51
C HIS A 46 -20.37 -19.11 17.15
N TYR A 47 -19.86 -20.19 17.74
CA TYR A 47 -20.45 -21.52 17.60
C TYR A 47 -21.59 -21.71 18.61
N ASP A 48 -22.79 -22.05 18.11
CA ASP A 48 -23.93 -22.45 18.92
C ASP A 48 -24.29 -23.93 18.62
N PRO A 49 -24.09 -24.86 19.58
CA PRO A 49 -24.40 -26.28 19.37
C PRO A 49 -25.91 -26.54 19.20
N ASP A 50 -26.77 -25.65 19.69
CA ASP A 50 -28.22 -25.83 19.66
C ASP A 50 -28.85 -25.30 18.35
N GLU A 51 -28.07 -24.63 17.49
CA GLU A 51 -28.54 -24.06 16.22
C GLU A 51 -29.21 -25.12 15.32
N TRP A 52 -28.70 -26.35 15.34
CA TRP A 52 -29.26 -27.46 14.56
C TRP A 52 -30.69 -27.82 14.99
N LEU A 53 -30.98 -27.76 16.29
CA LEU A 53 -32.30 -28.07 16.84
C LEU A 53 -33.35 -27.04 16.39
N VAL A 54 -32.99 -25.76 16.37
CA VAL A 54 -33.88 -24.68 15.93
C VAL A 54 -34.17 -24.77 14.43
N ARG A 55 -33.17 -25.13 13.62
CA ARG A 55 -33.29 -25.13 12.15
C ARG A 55 -33.95 -26.38 11.57
N HIS A 56 -33.94 -27.51 12.29
CA HIS A 56 -34.36 -28.81 11.75
C HIS A 56 -35.44 -29.54 12.56
N CYS A 57 -35.87 -29.03 13.72
CA CYS A 57 -36.85 -29.72 14.57
C CYS A 57 -38.12 -28.90 14.86
N LEU A 58 -38.39 -27.82 14.11
CA LEU A 58 -39.65 -27.07 14.11
C LEU A 58 -40.54 -27.45 12.92
#